data_AF-A0A2V7ZDE1-F1
#
_entry.id   AF-A0A2V7ZDE1-F1
#
_cell.length_a   1.000
_cell.length_b   1.000
_cell.length_c   1.000
_cell.angle_alpha   90.00
_cell.angle_beta   90.00
_cell.angle_gamma   90.00
#
_symmetry.space_group_name_H-M   'P 1'
#
loop_
_entity.id
_entity.type
_entity.pdbx_description
1 polymer ?
#
loop_
_entity_poly.entity_id
_entity_poly.type
_entity_poly.pdbx_seq_one_letter_code
_entity_poly.pdbx_strand_id
1 'polypeptide(L)'
;KARYTLAEGGQGAHISLLSGRATASKHSLSASKTYMVESDYVFQPRVFTELQHAQAIAMSYDGLNPLPPQYCYLKPHYLDVQTSYFEHVARGAL
;
A
#
# COMPACT_ATOMS: atom_id res chain seq x y z
N LYS A 1 -4.45 0.55 -11.14
CA LYS A 1 -3.73 -0.20 -12.20
C LYS A 1 -4.65 -0.31 -13.43
N ALA A 2 -4.16 -0.19 -14.67
CA ALA A 2 -5.04 -0.21 -15.85
C ALA A 2 -5.40 -1.65 -16.25
N ARG A 3 -6.71 -1.94 -16.40
CA ARG A 3 -7.20 -3.24 -16.89
C ARG A 3 -7.59 -3.10 -18.35
N TYR A 4 -7.07 -3.98 -19.18
CA TYR A 4 -7.37 -4.04 -20.62
C TYR A 4 -8.22 -5.26 -20.87
N THR A 5 -9.32 -5.10 -21.61
CA THR A 5 -10.10 -6.23 -22.12
C THR A 5 -10.15 -6.13 -23.63
N LEU A 6 -9.78 -7.23 -24.29
CA LEU A 6 -9.83 -7.38 -25.74
C LEU A 6 -10.93 -8.41 -26.03
N ALA A 7 -11.89 -8.04 -26.86
CA ALA A 7 -12.96 -8.92 -27.29
C ALA A 7 -13.02 -8.94 -28.82
N GLU A 8 -13.00 -10.15 -29.37
CA GLU A 8 -13.17 -10.42 -30.80
C GLU A 8 -14.57 -10.99 -31.03
N GLY A 9 -15.29 -10.44 -32.01
CA GLY A 9 -16.58 -10.94 -32.46
C GLY A 9 -16.59 -11.13 -33.98
N GLY A 10 -17.06 -12.29 -34.44
CA GLY A 10 -17.28 -12.57 -35.85
C GLY A 10 -18.75 -12.41 -36.24
N GLN A 11 -19.04 -11.76 -37.36
CA GLN A 11 -20.38 -11.62 -37.95
C GLN A 11 -20.46 -12.38 -39.27
N GLY A 12 -21.57 -13.11 -39.48
CA GLY A 12 -21.78 -13.97 -40.66
C GLY A 12 -20.90 -15.21 -40.66
N ALA A 13 -21.10 -16.08 -39.68
CA ALA A 13 -20.41 -17.37 -39.58
C ALA A 13 -20.98 -18.36 -40.62
N HIS A 14 -20.10 -18.88 -41.47
CA HIS A 14 -20.43 -19.92 -42.45
C HIS A 14 -19.56 -21.15 -42.20
N ILE A 15 -20.12 -22.34 -42.39
CA ILE A 15 -19.39 -23.60 -42.28
C ILE A 15 -18.92 -23.97 -43.69
N SER A 16 -17.60 -24.00 -43.89
CA SER A 16 -17.04 -24.41 -45.19
C SER A 16 -17.27 -25.91 -45.40
N LEU A 17 -18.05 -26.27 -46.41
CA LEU A 17 -18.44 -27.66 -46.69
C LEU A 17 -17.23 -28.58 -46.96
N LEU A 18 -16.17 -28.03 -47.56
CA LEU A 18 -14.94 -28.77 -47.90
C LEU A 18 -14.00 -28.97 -46.70
N SER A 19 -14.01 -28.06 -45.73
CA SER A 19 -13.05 -28.06 -44.60
C SER A 19 -13.69 -28.28 -43.23
N GLY A 20 -15.02 -28.27 -43.14
CA GLY A 20 -15.79 -28.38 -41.90
C GLY A 20 -15.56 -27.23 -40.91
N ARG A 21 -14.72 -26.23 -41.25
CA ARG A 21 -14.36 -25.13 -40.34
C ARG A 21 -15.35 -23.99 -40.45
N ALA A 22 -15.73 -23.44 -39.30
CA ALA A 22 -16.51 -22.22 -39.21
C ALA A 22 -15.61 -21.02 -39.54
N THR A 23 -15.96 -20.26 -40.56
CA THR A 23 -15.27 -19.04 -41.00
C THR A 23 -16.25 -17.88 -40.99
N ALA A 24 -15.88 -16.73 -40.43
CA ALA A 24 -16.70 -15.52 -40.44
C ALA A 24 -16.22 -14.55 -41.53
N SER A 25 -17.14 -13.90 -42.23
CA SER A 25 -16.78 -12.96 -43.31
C SER A 25 -16.38 -11.58 -42.80
N LYS A 26 -16.79 -11.21 -41.58
CA LYS A 26 -16.44 -9.94 -40.94
C LYS A 26 -16.01 -10.20 -39.50
N HIS A 27 -14.82 -9.72 -39.15
CA HIS A 27 -14.29 -9.76 -37.79
C HIS A 27 -14.28 -8.34 -37.22
N SER A 28 -14.88 -8.14 -36.06
CA SER A 28 -14.79 -6.90 -35.30
C SER A 28 -13.94 -7.12 -34.06
N LEU A 29 -12.86 -6.36 -33.94
CA LEU A 29 -12.00 -6.33 -32.76
C LEU A 29 -12.37 -5.10 -31.93
N SER A 30 -12.70 -5.32 -30.66
CA SER A 30 -12.97 -4.26 -29.71
C SER A 30 -11.98 -4.34 -28.55
N ALA A 31 -11.37 -3.20 -28.23
CA ALA A 31 -10.47 -3.06 -27.10
C ALA A 31 -11.04 -2.01 -26.17
N SER A 32 -11.29 -2.36 -24.92
CA SER A 32 -11.68 -1.39 -23.90
C SER A 32 -10.61 -1.32 -22.81
N LYS A 33 -10.27 -0.08 -22.44
CA LYS A 33 -9.32 0.24 -21.37
C LYS A 33 -10.11 0.81 -20.22
N THR A 34 -10.12 0.11 -19.10
CA THR A 34 -10.78 0.57 -17.87
C THR A 34 -9.72 0.97 -16.85
N TYR A 35 -9.81 2.20 -16.38
CA TYR A 35 -8.99 2.68 -15.28
C TYR A 35 -9.74 2.40 -13.98
N MET A 36 -9.32 1.38 -13.24
CA MET A 36 -9.76 1.20 -11.86
C MET A 36 -8.75 1.89 -10.95
N VAL A 37 -9.23 2.90 -10.23
CA VAL A 37 -8.54 3.45 -9.07
C VAL A 37 -8.84 2.49 -7.93
N GLU A 38 -8.10 1.39 -7.87
CA GLU A 38 -7.97 0.66 -6.60
C GLU A 38 -7.12 1.54 -5.70
N SER A 39 -7.76 2.15 -4.70
CA SER A 39 -7.02 2.60 -3.53
C SER A 39 -6.62 1.33 -2.78
N ASP A 40 -5.36 0.94 -2.89
CA ASP A 40 -4.80 0.00 -1.93
C ASP A 40 -5.13 0.51 -0.52
N TYR A 41 -5.42 -0.40 0.41
CA TYR A 41 -5.69 -0.08 1.82
C TYR A 41 -4.39 0.34 2.52
N VAL A 42 -3.67 1.29 1.94
CA VAL A 42 -2.57 1.98 2.57
C VAL A 42 -3.23 2.90 3.57
N PHE A 43 -3.10 2.53 4.84
CA PHE A 43 -3.42 3.29 6.04
C PHE A 43 -4.14 4.61 5.78
N GLN A 44 -5.37 4.78 6.29
CA GLN A 44 -6.02 6.09 6.32
C GLN A 44 -4.97 7.12 6.76
N PRO A 45 -4.72 8.18 5.97
CA PRO A 45 -3.71 9.18 6.29
C PRO A 45 -4.17 9.94 7.54
N ARG A 46 -3.96 9.33 8.70
CA ARG A 46 -3.98 10.01 9.98
C ARG A 46 -2.73 10.87 9.96
N VAL A 47 -2.97 12.17 10.10
CA VAL A 47 -1.99 13.27 10.19
C VAL A 47 -0.58 12.74 10.46
N PHE A 48 0.27 12.72 9.43
CA PHE A 48 1.69 12.49 9.62
C PHE A 48 2.24 13.69 10.39
N THR A 49 2.17 13.65 11.73
CA THR A 49 2.83 14.63 12.57
C THR A 49 4.32 14.30 12.57
N GLU A 50 5.13 15.26 12.15
CA GLU A 50 6.58 15.14 12.25
C GLU A 50 7.00 14.92 13.70
N LEU A 51 7.87 13.93 13.92
CA LEU A 51 8.47 13.67 15.23
C LEU A 51 9.63 14.65 15.45
N GLN A 52 9.70 15.22 16.65
CA GLN A 52 10.83 16.09 17.00
C GLN A 52 12.11 15.27 17.20
N HIS A 53 13.26 15.95 17.28
CA HIS A 53 14.53 15.31 17.58
C HIS A 53 14.42 14.40 18.81
N ALA A 54 15.00 13.20 18.73
CA ALA A 54 14.99 12.19 19.77
C ALA A 54 13.58 11.70 20.21
N GLN A 55 12.57 11.80 19.33
CA GLN A 55 11.26 11.18 19.54
C GLN A 55 11.05 9.97 18.62
N ALA A 56 10.42 8.93 19.16
CA ALA A 56 9.98 7.75 18.43
C ALA A 56 8.58 7.36 18.90
N ILE A 57 7.89 6.57 18.07
CA ILE A 57 6.64 5.90 18.46
C ILE A 57 6.97 4.42 18.57
N ALA A 58 6.72 3.82 19.74
CA ALA A 58 6.88 2.39 19.94
C ALA A 58 5.52 1.76 20.24
N MET A 59 5.29 0.59 19.65
CA MET A 59 4.17 -0.28 19.99
C MET A 59 4.76 -1.46 20.76
N SER A 60 4.54 -1.49 22.07
CA SER A 60 4.97 -2.59 22.92
C SER A 60 3.98 -3.75 22.84
N TYR A 61 4.48 -4.96 23.05
CA TYR A 61 3.69 -6.18 23.08
C TYR A 61 3.76 -6.75 24.49
N ASP A 62 2.61 -7.08 25.08
CA ASP A 62 2.52 -7.68 26.42
C ASP A 62 2.71 -9.21 26.41
N GLY A 63 2.92 -9.78 25.22
CA GLY A 63 3.04 -11.23 24.98
C GLY A 63 1.82 -11.82 24.26
N LEU A 64 0.69 -11.12 24.19
CA LEU A 64 -0.54 -11.59 23.53
C LEU A 64 -1.23 -10.52 22.67
N ASN A 65 -1.22 -9.27 23.10
CA ASN A 65 -1.87 -8.16 22.42
C ASN A 65 -0.90 -6.97 22.23
N PRO A 66 -0.96 -6.29 21.08
CA PRO A 66 -0.27 -5.03 20.92
C PRO A 66 -0.91 -4.00 21.85
N LEU A 67 -0.09 -3.36 22.68
CA LEU A 67 -0.50 -2.22 23.46
C LEU A 67 -0.68 -1.00 22.55
N PRO A 68 -1.47 0.00 22.97
CA PRO A 68 -1.59 1.24 22.22
C PRO A 68 -0.21 1.85 21.93
N PRO A 69 0.04 2.38 20.73
CA PRO A 69 1.31 3.00 20.39
C PRO A 69 1.55 4.21 21.31
N GLN A 70 2.77 4.32 21.85
CA GLN A 70 3.15 5.36 22.80
C GLN A 70 4.38 6.13 22.31
N TYR A 71 4.49 7.38 22.74
CA TYR A 71 5.69 8.18 22.53
C TYR A 71 6.84 7.65 23.37
N CYS A 72 8.01 7.59 22.74
CA CYS A 72 9.27 7.23 23.35
C CYS A 72 10.25 8.37 23.14
N TYR A 73 10.95 8.74 24.22
CA TYR A 73 12.01 9.73 24.19
C TYR A 73 13.35 9.01 24.21
N LEU A 74 14.14 9.25 23.17
CA LEU A 74 15.42 8.59 22.97
C LEU A 74 16.52 9.40 23.64
N LYS A 75 17.47 8.70 24.25
CA LYS A 75 18.65 9.29 24.88
C LYS A 75 19.90 8.62 24.31
N PRO A 76 20.98 9.36 24.01
CA PRO A 76 22.24 8.77 23.63
C PRO A 76 22.76 7.78 24.68
N HIS A 77 23.32 6.66 24.21
CA HIS A 77 23.74 5.55 25.07
C HIS A 77 24.87 5.91 26.04
N TYR A 78 25.66 6.95 25.74
CA TYR A 78 26.76 7.41 26.60
C TYR A 78 26.29 8.25 27.81
N LEU A 79 25.03 8.71 27.84
CA LEU A 79 24.48 9.40 29.00
C LEU A 79 24.18 8.41 30.13
N ASP A 80 24.04 8.91 31.36
CA ASP A 80 23.67 8.08 32.51
C ASP A 80 22.28 7.43 32.33
N VAL A 81 22.17 6.13 32.60
CA VAL A 81 20.93 5.35 32.43
C VAL A 81 19.94 5.64 33.58
N GLN A 82 20.44 6.02 34.75
CA GLN A 82 19.60 6.31 35.91
C GLN A 82 18.96 7.70 35.84
N THR A 83 19.50 8.59 35.02
CA THR A 83 18.94 9.93 34.78
C THR A 83 17.88 9.88 33.69
N SER A 84 16.70 10.43 33.96
CA SER A 84 15.60 10.47 33.00
C SER A 84 15.89 11.41 31.81
N TYR A 85 15.24 11.17 30.67
CA TYR A 85 15.34 12.06 29.50
C TYR A 85 15.03 13.53 29.86
N PHE A 86 13.95 13.75 30.60
CA PHE A 86 13.52 15.10 30.98
C PHE A 86 14.52 15.82 31.89
N GLU A 87 15.19 15.09 32.78
CA GLU A 87 16.26 15.66 33.60
C GLU A 87 17.48 16.08 32.77
N HIS A 88 17.86 15.28 31.77
CA HIS A 88 18.94 15.65 30.88
C HIS A 88 18.61 16.89 30.04
N VAL A 89 17.36 17.02 29.58
CA VAL A 89 16.89 18.24 28.89
C VAL A 89 16.95 19.44 29.82
N ALA A 90 16.46 19.31 31.06
CA ALA A 90 16.46 20.40 32.04
C ALA A 90 17.88 20.87 32.41
N ARG A 91 18.87 19.97 32.34
CA ARG A 91 20.29 20.28 32.58
C ARG A 91 21.04 20.79 31.34
N GLY A 92 20.41 20.82 30.16
CA GLY A 92 21.03 21.24 28.90
C GLY A 92 22.04 20.23 28.34
N ALA A 93 21.88 18.94 28.66
CA ALA A 93 22.76 17.86 28.21
C ALA A 93 22.25 17.15 26.93
N LEU A 94 21.15 17.63 26.34
CA LEU A 94 20.46 17.12 25.14
C LEU A 94 20.15 18.24 24.17
#